data_AF-A0A5Y8DZE3-F1
#
_entry.id   AF-A0A5Y8DZE3-F1
#
_cell.length_a   1.000
_cell.length_b   1.000
_cell.length_c   1.000
_cell.angle_alpha   90.00
_cell.angle_beta   90.00
_cell.angle_gamma   90.00
#
_symmetry.space_group_name_H-M   'P 1'
#
loop_
_entity.id
_entity.type
_entity.pdbx_description
1 polymer ?
#
loop_
_entity_poly.entity_id
_entity_poly.type
_entity_poly.pdbx_seq_one_letter_code
_entity_poly.pdbx_strand_id
1 'polypeptide(L)' 'TKRSPYIVRFTYNIALQKRPTREMLIDQVGLRGDRTGRWGNFEITDQQFNEILRLGCVNESFIIH' A
#
# COMPACT_ATOMS: atom_id res chain seq x y z
N THR A 1 29.49 3.74 -16.15
CA THR A 1 29.50 3.49 -14.68
C THR A 1 28.25 2.70 -14.32
N LYS A 2 28.36 1.46 -13.82
CA LYS A 2 27.18 0.64 -13.47
C LYS A 2 26.53 1.25 -12.22
N ARG A 3 25.26 1.65 -12.30
CA ARG A 3 24.46 2.01 -11.12
C ARG A 3 24.05 0.71 -10.41
N SER A 4 24.46 0.55 -9.16
CA SER A 4 23.99 -0.56 -8.32
C SER A 4 22.50 -0.40 -8.05
N PRO A 5 21.72 -1.50 -8.02
CA PRO A 5 20.32 -1.43 -7.67
C PRO A 5 20.14 -1.03 -6.20
N TYR A 6 19.10 -0.26 -5.92
CA TYR A 6 18.65 -0.04 -4.55
C TYR A 6 17.80 -1.23 -4.09
N ILE A 7 18.13 -1.80 -2.92
CA ILE A 7 17.43 -2.94 -2.34
C ILE A 7 16.69 -2.46 -1.11
N VAL A 8 15.36 -2.56 -1.12
CA VAL A 8 14.51 -2.27 0.04
C VAL A 8 14.18 -3.59 0.73
N ARG A 9 14.59 -3.72 2.00
CA ARG A 9 14.21 -4.86 2.85
C ARG A 9 13.03 -4.45 3.70
N PHE A 10 11.90 -5.12 3.52
CA PHE A 10 10.75 -4.95 4.39
C PHE A 10 10.94 -5.77 5.66
N THR A 11 10.77 -5.12 6.80
CA THR A 11 10.68 -5.75 8.13
C THR A 11 9.29 -5.46 8.68
N TYR A 12 8.66 -6.44 9.31
CA TYR A 12 7.29 -6.35 9.85
C TYR A 12 6.20 -6.27 8.77
N ASN A 13 6.15 -7.27 7.89
CA ASN A 13 5.04 -7.44 6.94
C ASN A 13 3.82 -8.05 7.65
N ILE A 14 2.66 -7.42 7.47
CA ILE A 14 1.37 -7.94 7.94
C ILE A 14 0.61 -8.49 6.74
N ALA A 15 0.10 -9.71 6.85
CA ALA A 15 -0.83 -10.24 5.88
C ALA A 15 -2.22 -9.63 6.11
N LEU A 16 -2.81 -9.03 5.09
CA LEU A 16 -4.20 -8.56 5.15
C LEU A 16 -5.13 -9.77 5.20
N GLN A 17 -6.06 -9.81 6.16
CA GLN A 17 -7.02 -10.92 6.29
C GLN A 17 -7.94 -11.00 5.06
N LYS A 18 -8.33 -9.83 4.54
CA LYS A 18 -9.07 -9.69 3.29
C LYS A 18 -8.17 -9.02 2.27
N ARG A 19 -8.15 -9.54 1.03
CA ARG A 19 -7.41 -8.92 -0.07
C ARG A 19 -8.28 -7.85 -0.74
N PRO A 20 -7.94 -6.56 -0.68
CA PRO A 20 -8.63 -5.53 -1.46
C PRO A 20 -8.40 -5.77 -2.96
N THR A 21 -9.46 -5.64 -3.77
CA THR A 21 -9.34 -5.72 -5.22
C THR A 21 -8.84 -4.39 -5.79
N ARG A 22 -8.31 -4.41 -7.02
CA ARG A 22 -7.86 -3.18 -7.69
C ARG A 22 -8.99 -2.15 -7.85
N GLU A 23 -10.20 -2.61 -8.13
CA GLU A 23 -11.41 -1.77 -8.19
C GLU A 23 -11.66 -1.07 -6.86
N MET A 24 -11.66 -1.81 -5.74
CA MET A 24 -11.83 -1.22 -4.40
C MET A 24 -10.75 -0.18 -4.09
N LEU A 25 -9.50 -0.45 -4.45
CA LEU A 25 -8.39 0.48 -4.23
C LEU A 25 -8.53 1.76 -5.06
N ILE A 26 -9.10 1.69 -6.27
CA ILE A 26 -9.34 2.88 -7.11
C ILE A 26 -10.54 3.65 -6.59
N ASP A 27 -11.66 2.97 -6.34
CA ASP A 27 -12.95 3.61 -6.10
C ASP A 27 -13.14 4.06 -4.65
N GLN A 28 -12.61 3.29 -3.69
CA GLN A 28 -12.79 3.57 -2.25
C GLN A 28 -11.58 4.29 -1.65
N VAL A 29 -10.36 3.92 -2.06
CA VAL A 29 -9.12 4.53 -1.55
C VAL A 29 -8.63 5.68 -2.43
N GLY A 30 -9.06 5.74 -3.70
CA GLY A 30 -8.61 6.76 -4.64
C GLY A 30 -7.21 6.52 -5.20
N LEU A 31 -6.69 5.29 -5.15
CA LEU A 31 -5.36 4.96 -5.68
C LEU A 31 -5.41 4.81 -7.19
N ARG A 32 -4.83 5.78 -7.92
CA ARG A 32 -4.76 5.77 -9.38
C ARG A 32 -3.41 5.32 -9.95
N GLY A 33 -2.45 5.01 -9.09
CA GLY A 33 -1.07 4.72 -9.49
C GLY A 33 -0.20 5.98 -9.50
N ASP A 34 0.97 5.89 -10.14
CA ASP A 34 1.83 7.05 -10.35
C ASP A 34 1.19 8.08 -11.31
N ARG A 35 1.91 9.17 -11.61
CA ARG A 35 1.48 10.23 -12.53
C ARG A 35 1.07 9.74 -13.92
N THR A 36 1.47 8.53 -14.32
CA THR A 36 1.16 7.92 -15.62
C THR A 36 0.07 6.84 -15.52
N GLY A 37 -0.51 6.64 -14.33
CA GLY A 37 -1.50 5.60 -14.05
C GLY A 37 -0.90 4.21 -13.87
N ARG A 38 0.44 4.11 -13.74
CA ARG A 38 1.12 2.83 -13.58
C ARG A 38 1.16 2.41 -12.11
N TRP A 39 0.90 1.14 -11.89
CA TRP A 39 0.98 0.50 -10.58
C TRP A 39 2.42 0.04 -10.34
N GLY A 40 3.30 1.01 -10.06
CA GLY A 40 4.69 0.78 -9.65
C GLY A 40 4.86 1.08 -8.16
N ASN A 41 5.89 1.84 -7.83
CA ASN A 41 6.06 2.45 -6.52
C ASN A 41 5.60 3.91 -6.59
N PHE A 42 4.75 4.31 -5.65
CA PHE A 42 4.28 5.69 -5.54
C PHE A 42 3.91 5.99 -4.10
N GLU A 43 3.93 7.26 -3.74
CA GLU A 43 3.56 7.73 -2.42
C GLU A 43 2.04 7.69 -2.25
N ILE A 44 1.60 7.38 -1.03
CA ILE A 44 0.20 7.40 -0.61
C ILE A 44 0.07 8.25 0.65
N THR A 45 -1.11 8.79 0.91
CA THR A 45 -1.36 9.55 2.15
C THR A 45 -1.67 8.61 3.32
N ASP A 46 -1.52 9.11 4.55
CA ASP A 46 -1.90 8.36 5.76
C ASP A 46 -3.38 7.94 5.74
N GLN A 47 -4.25 8.80 5.21
CA GLN A 47 -5.66 8.47 5.05
C GLN A 47 -5.87 7.29 4.10
N GLN A 48 -5.14 7.26 2.97
CA GLN A 48 -5.19 6.14 2.04
C GLN A 48 -4.62 4.87 2.67
N PHE A 49 -3.52 4.98 3.39
CA PHE A 49 -2.94 3.86 4.13
C PHE A 49 -3.94 3.26 5.14
N ASN A 50 -4.55 4.10 5.96
CA ASN A 50 -5.54 3.66 6.95
C ASN A 50 -6.77 3.00 6.29
N GLU A 51 -7.24 3.54 5.17
CA GLU A 51 -8.36 2.95 4.45
C GLU A 51 -8.00 1.57 3.87
N ILE A 52 -6.77 1.37 3.36
CA ILE A 52 -6.30 0.05 2.90
C ILE A 52 -6.29 -0.96 4.05
N LEU A 53 -5.85 -0.55 5.25
CA LEU A 53 -5.84 -1.40 6.44
C LEU A 53 -7.27 -1.79 6.86
N ARG A 54 -8.20 -0.82 6.81
CA ARG A 54 -9.62 -1.03 7.07
C ARG A 54 -10.23 -2.04 6.08
N LEU A 55 -9.99 -1.86 4.79
CA LEU A 55 -10.45 -2.78 3.74
C LEU A 55 -9.80 -4.15 3.84
N GLY A 56 -8.55 -4.19 4.32
CA GLY A 56 -7.78 -5.41 4.56
C GLY A 56 -8.21 -6.19 5.80
N CYS A 57 -9.14 -5.65 6.60
CA CYS A 57 -9.56 -6.19 7.89
C CYS A 57 -8.36 -6.45 8.82
N VAL A 58 -7.39 -5.52 8.84
CA VAL A 58 -6.23 -5.62 9.74
C VAL A 58 -6.67 -5.30 11.17
N ASN A 59 -6.17 -6.07 12.13
CA ASN A 59 -6.36 -5.74 13.54
C ASN A 59 -5.45 -4.57 13.91
N GLU A 60 -6.04 -3.49 14.41
CA GLU A 60 -5.35 -2.26 14.81
C GLU A 60 -4.26 -2.51 15.87
N SER A 61 -4.36 -3.58 16.67
CA SER A 61 -3.35 -3.95 17.66
C SER A 61 -1.98 -4.30 17.07
N PHE A 62 -1.90 -4.61 15.77
CA PHE A 62 -0.62 -4.83 15.09
C PHE A 62 0.05 -3.56 14.58
N ILE A 63 -0.65 -2.41 14.64
CA ILE A 63 -0.18 -1.13 14.12
C ILE A 63 0.23 -0.26 15.30
N ILE A 64 1.49 0.19 15.30
CA ILE A 64 2.02 1.10 16.32
C ILE A 64 2.06 2.50 15.69
N HIS A 65 1.37 3.46 16.31
CA HIS A 65 1.33 4.86 15.90
C HIS A 65 2.32 5.72 16.70
#